data_AF-A0A452Y2K8-F1
#
_entry.id   AF-A0A452Y2K8-F1
#
_cell.length_a   1.000
_cell.length_b   1.000
_cell.length_c   1.000
_cell.angle_alpha   90.00
_cell.angle_beta   90.00
_cell.angle_gamma   90.00
#
_symmetry.space_group_name_H-M   'P 1'
#
loop_
_entity.id
_entity.type
_entity.pdbx_description
1 polymer ?
#
loop_
_entity_poly.entity_id
_entity_poly.type
_entity_poly.pdbx_seq_one_letter_code
_entity_poly.pdbx_strand_id
1 'polypeptide(L)'
;MRVTNQNVITFIHLVANHRLNYQIRGQGRHFLRGFQKLIPKEWIDMFNEHEIQLLISGSLESLDIDDLRLNTNYSGGYHPDHEIIDMLWEVLKSFSSDNQKKFLKFVTGCSRGPLLGFEYLDPKFCIQRAGVPGLEEHGDRLPTSATCMNLLKLPPYRTKEQLQTKLLYAINSEAGFDLS
;
A
#
# COMPACT_ATOMS: atom_id res chain seq x y z
N MET A 1 -1.42 -1.19 47.59
CA MET A 1 -2.87 -1.07 47.87
C MET A 1 -3.55 -2.30 47.30
N ARG A 2 -4.43 -2.99 48.05
CA ARG A 2 -5.17 -4.14 47.53
C ARG A 2 -6.30 -3.64 46.62
N VAL A 3 -6.51 -4.30 45.47
CA VAL A 3 -7.65 -4.00 44.59
C VAL A 3 -8.94 -4.55 45.22
N THR A 4 -9.98 -3.73 45.24
CA THR A 4 -11.31 -4.02 45.80
C THR A 4 -12.37 -3.54 44.80
N ASN A 5 -13.62 -3.98 44.96
CA ASN A 5 -14.73 -3.51 44.12
C ASN A 5 -14.92 -1.98 44.16
N GLN A 6 -14.51 -1.34 45.26
CA GLN A 6 -14.59 0.12 45.40
C GLN A 6 -13.51 0.87 44.60
N ASN A 7 -12.34 0.25 44.36
CA ASN A 7 -11.20 0.91 43.70
C ASN A 7 -10.84 0.32 42.33
N VAL A 8 -11.57 -0.69 41.86
CA VAL A 8 -11.26 -1.40 40.61
C VAL A 8 -11.27 -0.48 39.39
N ILE A 9 -12.18 0.49 39.31
CA ILE A 9 -12.25 1.47 38.20
C ILE A 9 -11.00 2.37 38.21
N THR A 10 -10.65 2.92 39.37
CA THR A 10 -9.43 3.72 39.53
C THR A 10 -8.18 2.91 39.18
N PHE A 11 -8.13 1.64 39.62
CA PHE A 11 -7.05 0.73 39.26
C PHE A 11 -6.95 0.55 37.73
N ILE A 12 -8.07 0.30 37.04
CA ILE A 12 -8.11 0.17 35.57
C ILE A 12 -7.57 1.44 34.89
N HIS A 13 -8.04 2.63 35.30
CA HIS A 13 -7.55 3.90 34.74
C HIS A 13 -6.04 4.11 34.97
N LEU A 14 -5.54 3.79 36.18
CA LEU A 14 -4.13 3.93 36.50
C LEU A 14 -3.27 2.94 35.71
N VAL A 15 -3.72 1.70 35.53
CA VAL A 15 -3.02 0.70 34.72
C VAL A 15 -3.02 1.12 33.24
N ALA A 16 -4.16 1.55 32.69
CA ALA A 16 -4.25 2.04 31.32
C ALA A 16 -3.31 3.24 31.09
N ASN A 17 -3.35 4.23 31.98
CA ASN A 17 -2.46 5.40 31.92
C ASN A 17 -0.98 5.01 32.08
N HIS A 18 -0.68 4.05 32.95
CA HIS A 18 0.69 3.57 33.12
C HIS A 18 1.21 2.92 31.83
N ARG A 19 0.43 2.01 31.23
CA ARG A 19 0.78 1.28 30.01
C ARG A 19 0.86 2.20 28.78
N LEU A 20 -0.10 3.08 28.60
CA LEU A 20 -0.25 3.86 27.36
C LEU A 20 0.49 5.20 27.39
N ASN A 21 0.69 5.82 28.56
CA ASN A 21 1.31 7.15 28.65
C ASN A 21 2.64 7.14 29.40
N TYR A 22 2.74 6.46 30.55
CA TYR A 22 3.97 6.52 31.36
C TYR A 22 5.09 5.65 30.80
N GLN A 23 4.82 4.39 30.44
CA GLN A 23 5.85 3.44 29.98
C GLN A 23 6.58 3.93 28.73
N ILE A 24 5.87 4.64 27.84
CA ILE A 24 6.43 5.16 26.57
C ILE A 24 6.66 6.69 26.60
N ARG A 25 6.60 7.33 27.77
CA ARG A 25 6.60 8.81 27.89
C ARG A 25 7.81 9.46 27.25
N GLY A 26 8.99 8.85 27.42
CA GLY A 26 10.25 9.35 26.85
C GLY A 26 10.20 9.36 25.33
N GLN A 27 9.91 8.20 24.73
CA GLN A 27 9.81 7.99 23.30
C GLN A 27 8.71 8.88 22.69
N GLY A 28 7.53 8.89 23.30
CA GLY A 28 6.40 9.71 22.84
C GLY A 28 6.71 11.20 22.85
N ARG A 29 7.36 11.71 23.90
CA ARG A 29 7.77 13.12 23.97
C ARG A 29 8.78 13.47 22.87
N HIS A 30 9.76 12.62 22.61
CA HIS A 30 10.75 12.88 21.57
C HIS A 30 10.15 12.81 20.15
N PHE A 31 9.28 11.83 19.91
CA PHE A 31 8.52 11.72 18.66
C PHE A 31 7.68 12.98 18.40
N LEU A 32 6.83 13.37 19.37
CA LEU A 32 5.97 14.55 19.25
C LEU A 32 6.78 15.84 19.04
N ARG A 33 7.91 16.00 19.75
CA ARG A 33 8.81 17.14 19.56
C ARG A 33 9.39 17.17 18.14
N GLY A 34 9.75 16.02 17.56
CA GLY A 34 10.25 15.94 16.19
C GLY A 34 9.16 16.25 15.17
N PHE A 35 7.99 15.64 15.35
CA PHE A 35 6.82 15.83 14.51
C PHE A 35 6.37 17.30 14.47
N GLN A 36 6.28 17.96 15.64
CA GLN A 36 5.88 19.36 15.77
C GLN A 36 6.89 20.38 15.22
N LYS A 37 8.12 19.96 14.88
CA LYS A 37 9.07 20.81 14.14
C LYS A 37 8.76 20.90 12.65
N LEU A 38 8.11 19.87 12.10
CA LEU A 38 7.76 19.79 10.69
C LEU A 38 6.32 20.25 10.45
N ILE A 39 5.41 19.91 11.37
CA ILE A 39 3.98 20.19 11.25
C ILE A 39 3.52 20.98 12.48
N PRO A 40 2.97 22.20 12.31
CA PRO A 40 2.44 23.00 13.42
C PRO A 40 1.39 22.26 14.24
N LYS A 41 1.42 22.43 15.56
CA LYS A 41 0.48 21.75 16.47
C LYS A 41 -0.97 22.11 16.17
N GLU A 42 -1.20 23.38 15.81
CA GLU A 42 -2.51 23.93 15.52
C GLU A 42 -3.19 23.23 14.35
N TRP A 43 -2.42 22.73 13.38
CA TRP A 43 -2.97 21.99 12.25
C TRP A 43 -3.39 20.57 12.64
N ILE A 44 -2.62 19.94 13.53
CA ILE A 44 -2.90 18.58 14.00
C ILE A 44 -4.10 18.57 14.95
N ASP A 45 -4.25 19.60 15.78
CA ASP A 45 -5.37 19.73 16.71
C ASP A 45 -6.74 19.87 16.00
N MET A 46 -6.77 20.17 14.70
CA MET A 46 -8.00 20.21 13.90
C MET A 46 -8.57 18.81 13.61
N PHE A 47 -7.77 17.76 13.76
CA PHE A 47 -8.13 16.39 13.38
C PHE A 47 -8.31 15.50 14.61
N ASN A 48 -9.27 14.58 14.55
CA ASN A 48 -9.40 13.48 15.49
C ASN A 48 -8.41 12.34 15.17
N GLU A 49 -8.36 11.31 16.02
CA GLU A 49 -7.45 10.18 15.89
C GLU A 49 -7.65 9.37 14.59
N HIS A 50 -8.88 9.28 14.09
CA HIS A 50 -9.20 8.57 12.85
C HIS A 50 -8.79 9.38 11.62
N GLU A 51 -8.98 10.69 11.65
CA GLU A 51 -8.58 11.61 10.58
C GLU A 51 -7.05 11.70 10.47
N ILE A 52 -6.34 11.75 11.60
CA ILE A 52 -4.86 11.68 11.60
C ILE A 52 -4.39 10.35 11.01
N GLN A 53 -5.04 9.23 11.37
CA GLN A 53 -4.72 7.94 10.81
C GLN A 53 -4.91 7.93 9.29
N LEU A 54 -6.01 8.50 8.79
CA LEU A 54 -6.31 8.61 7.37
C LEU A 54 -5.30 9.50 6.63
N LEU A 55 -4.92 10.62 7.23
CA LEU A 55 -3.97 11.58 6.67
C LEU A 55 -2.56 10.98 6.55
N ILE A 56 -2.11 10.25 7.57
CA ILE A 56 -0.76 9.65 7.59
C ILE A 56 -0.73 8.36 6.77
N SER A 57 -1.77 7.53 6.86
CA SER A 57 -1.74 6.17 6.32
C SER A 57 -2.43 6.03 4.97
N GLY A 58 -3.11 7.07 4.47
CA GLY A 58 -3.93 7.01 3.26
C GLY A 58 -5.30 6.38 3.48
N SER A 59 -6.08 6.29 2.40
CA SER A 59 -7.50 5.91 2.44
C SER A 59 -7.73 4.51 3.02
N LEU A 60 -8.81 4.37 3.81
CA LEU A 60 -9.29 3.08 4.31
C LEU A 60 -10.16 2.34 3.27
N GLU A 61 -10.58 3.04 2.22
CA GLU A 61 -11.42 2.51 1.16
C GLU A 61 -10.67 1.45 0.33
N SER A 62 -11.43 0.62 -0.37
CA SER A 62 -10.86 -0.31 -1.35
C SER A 62 -10.09 0.45 -2.43
N LEU A 63 -9.08 -0.20 -2.99
CA LEU A 63 -8.30 0.34 -4.09
C LEU A 63 -9.22 0.72 -5.26
N ASP A 64 -9.29 2.01 -5.59
CA ASP A 64 -9.98 2.48 -6.80
C ASP A 64 -9.13 2.10 -8.02
N ILE A 65 -9.54 1.02 -8.68
CA ILE A 65 -8.86 0.49 -9.87
C ILE A 65 -8.99 1.43 -11.06
N ASP A 66 -10.11 2.15 -11.16
CA ASP A 66 -10.35 3.06 -12.28
C ASP A 66 -9.50 4.32 -12.14
N ASP A 67 -9.42 4.90 -10.93
CA ASP A 67 -8.50 6.01 -10.65
C ASP A 67 -7.03 5.62 -10.85
N LEU A 68 -6.62 4.43 -10.39
CA LEU A 68 -5.27 3.92 -10.64
C LEU A 68 -5.00 3.77 -12.14
N ARG A 69 -5.94 3.20 -12.91
CA ARG A 69 -5.82 3.03 -14.37
C ARG A 69 -5.68 4.37 -15.08
N LEU A 70 -6.48 5.37 -14.72
CA LEU A 70 -6.43 6.72 -15.28
C LEU A 70 -5.08 7.40 -15.03
N ASN A 71 -4.43 7.08 -13.92
CA ASN A 71 -3.15 7.67 -13.50
C ASN A 71 -1.93 6.78 -13.75
N THR A 72 -2.05 5.78 -14.63
CA THR A 72 -0.97 4.85 -14.96
C THR A 72 -0.19 5.27 -16.21
N ASN A 73 1.14 5.27 -16.10
CA ASN A 73 2.05 5.38 -17.23
C ASN A 73 2.39 3.99 -17.80
N TYR A 74 2.69 3.93 -19.10
CA TYR A 74 3.04 2.67 -19.78
C TYR A 74 4.40 2.80 -20.47
N SER A 75 5.20 1.74 -20.45
CA SER A 75 6.54 1.73 -21.05
C SER A 75 6.95 0.32 -21.54
N GLY A 76 8.09 0.24 -22.24
CA GLY A 76 8.58 -1.03 -22.78
C GLY A 76 7.75 -1.60 -23.93
N GLY A 77 6.98 -0.75 -24.63
CA GLY A 77 6.10 -1.17 -25.72
C GLY A 77 4.68 -1.52 -25.29
N TYR A 78 4.34 -1.40 -23.99
CA TYR A 78 2.96 -1.35 -23.55
C TYR A 78 2.37 0.05 -23.71
N HIS A 79 1.06 0.08 -23.95
CA HIS A 79 0.23 1.27 -24.08
C HIS A 79 -1.19 0.93 -23.59
N PRO A 80 -2.06 1.93 -23.32
CA PRO A 80 -3.38 1.71 -22.76
C PRO A 80 -4.26 0.74 -23.54
N ASP A 81 -4.20 0.76 -24.88
CA ASP A 81 -5.02 -0.08 -25.76
C ASP A 81 -4.46 -1.49 -26.01
N HIS A 82 -3.41 -1.89 -25.28
CA HIS A 82 -2.80 -3.20 -25.49
C HIS A 82 -3.62 -4.28 -24.75
N GLU A 83 -3.94 -5.38 -25.43
CA GLU A 83 -4.83 -6.44 -24.89
C GLU A 83 -4.44 -6.94 -23.48
N ILE A 84 -3.15 -7.13 -23.20
CA ILE A 84 -2.69 -7.55 -21.87
C ILE A 84 -2.95 -6.51 -20.77
N ILE A 85 -2.96 -5.22 -21.12
CA ILE A 85 -3.27 -4.15 -20.18
C ILE A 85 -4.76 -4.19 -19.83
N ASP A 86 -5.64 -4.40 -20.81
CA ASP A 86 -7.07 -4.61 -20.54
C ASP A 86 -7.30 -5.85 -19.68
N MET A 87 -6.65 -6.97 -20.01
CA MET A 87 -6.70 -8.19 -19.19
C MET A 87 -6.23 -7.93 -17.75
N LEU A 88 -5.14 -7.17 -17.55
CA LEU A 88 -4.64 -6.83 -16.22
C LEU A 88 -5.71 -6.09 -15.42
N TRP A 89 -6.31 -5.04 -15.98
CA TRP A 89 -7.31 -4.24 -15.28
C TRP A 89 -8.56 -5.05 -14.94
N GLU A 90 -9.00 -5.93 -15.85
CA GLU A 90 -10.11 -6.84 -15.56
C GLU A 90 -9.78 -7.83 -14.43
N VAL A 91 -8.55 -8.34 -14.40
CA VAL A 91 -8.07 -9.24 -13.33
C VAL A 91 -7.99 -8.50 -11.99
N LEU A 92 -7.48 -7.27 -11.97
CA LEU A 92 -7.41 -6.48 -10.74
C LEU A 92 -8.81 -6.12 -10.20
N LYS A 93 -9.79 -5.88 -11.08
CA LYS A 93 -11.19 -5.68 -10.70
C LYS A 93 -11.85 -6.93 -10.15
N SER A 94 -11.43 -8.13 -10.59
CA SER A 94 -11.97 -9.40 -10.09
C SER A 94 -11.35 -9.86 -8.76
N PHE A 95 -10.29 -9.20 -8.29
CA PHE A 95 -9.65 -9.50 -7.02
C PHE A 95 -10.52 -9.12 -5.82
N SER A 96 -10.36 -9.89 -4.74
CA SER A 96 -10.88 -9.51 -3.42
C SER A 96 -10.18 -8.24 -2.92
N SER A 97 -10.83 -7.52 -1.99
CA SER A 97 -10.24 -6.33 -1.36
C SER A 97 -8.86 -6.61 -0.71
N ASP A 98 -8.67 -7.80 -0.14
CA ASP A 98 -7.37 -8.22 0.42
C ASP A 98 -6.29 -8.36 -0.67
N ASN A 99 -6.62 -9.01 -1.79
CA ASN A 99 -5.69 -9.15 -2.92
C ASN A 99 -5.40 -7.81 -3.60
N GLN A 100 -6.36 -6.89 -3.67
CA GLN A 100 -6.13 -5.53 -4.16
C GLN A 100 -5.16 -4.76 -3.26
N LYS A 101 -5.29 -4.87 -1.93
CA LYS A 101 -4.35 -4.27 -0.97
C LYS A 101 -2.95 -4.88 -1.07
N LYS A 102 -2.86 -6.19 -1.28
CA LYS A 102 -1.59 -6.89 -1.54
C LYS A 102 -0.95 -6.45 -2.85
N PHE A 103 -1.74 -6.29 -3.91
CA PHE A 103 -1.26 -5.75 -5.18
C PHE A 103 -0.72 -4.33 -5.01
N LEU A 104 -1.46 -3.44 -4.33
CA LEU A 104 -0.99 -2.09 -4.09
C LEU A 104 0.33 -2.10 -3.30
N LYS A 105 0.41 -2.89 -2.23
CA LYS A 105 1.64 -3.06 -1.45
C LYS A 105 2.78 -3.62 -2.30
N PHE A 106 2.48 -4.55 -3.21
CA PHE A 106 3.46 -5.15 -4.11
C PHE A 106 4.09 -4.11 -5.03
N VAL A 107 3.30 -3.16 -5.55
CA VAL A 107 3.79 -2.16 -6.51
C VAL A 107 4.25 -0.84 -5.90
N THR A 108 3.73 -0.44 -4.74
CA THR A 108 4.04 0.85 -4.08
C THR A 108 4.70 0.72 -2.71
N GLY A 109 4.69 -0.46 -2.11
CA GLY A 109 5.11 -0.68 -0.72
C GLY A 109 4.04 -0.31 0.33
N CYS A 110 2.96 0.36 -0.06
CA CYS A 110 1.87 0.79 0.81
C CYS A 110 0.61 -0.05 0.54
N SER A 111 -0.09 -0.47 1.61
CA SER A 111 -1.34 -1.23 1.48
C SER A 111 -2.58 -0.35 1.33
N ARG A 112 -2.40 0.98 1.29
CA ARG A 112 -3.46 2.00 1.21
C ARG A 112 -3.09 3.02 0.13
N GLY A 113 -4.09 3.43 -0.64
CA GLY A 113 -3.91 4.42 -1.71
C GLY A 113 -3.73 5.83 -1.13
N PRO A 114 -3.18 6.77 -1.92
CA PRO A 114 -3.09 8.17 -1.52
C PRO A 114 -4.48 8.72 -1.20
N LEU A 115 -4.59 9.54 -0.15
CA LEU A 115 -5.87 10.11 0.29
C LEU A 115 -6.55 10.95 -0.80
N LEU A 116 -5.76 11.65 -1.62
CA LEU A 116 -6.24 12.54 -2.67
C LEU A 116 -6.35 11.85 -4.05
N GLY A 117 -6.21 10.53 -4.11
CA GLY A 117 -6.22 9.76 -5.36
C GLY A 117 -4.82 9.55 -5.97
N PHE A 118 -4.77 8.65 -6.97
CA PHE A 118 -3.54 8.19 -7.61
C PHE A 118 -2.87 9.22 -8.52
N GLU A 119 -3.56 10.32 -8.84
CA GLU A 119 -2.96 11.46 -9.53
C GLU A 119 -1.76 12.04 -8.77
N TYR A 120 -1.84 12.03 -7.43
CA TYR A 120 -0.81 12.56 -6.53
C TYR A 120 0.23 11.52 -6.11
N LEU A 121 0.19 10.32 -6.69
CA LEU A 121 1.23 9.32 -6.44
C LEU A 121 2.53 9.77 -7.15
N ASP A 122 3.58 9.99 -6.36
CA ASP A 122 4.90 10.40 -6.86
C ASP A 122 5.98 9.38 -6.45
N PRO A 123 6.67 8.73 -7.39
CA PRO A 123 6.46 8.79 -8.86
C PRO A 123 5.12 8.16 -9.29
N LYS A 124 4.58 8.56 -10.45
CA LYS A 124 3.34 7.96 -10.97
C LYS A 124 3.48 6.45 -11.17
N PHE A 125 2.38 5.70 -10.94
CA PHE A 125 2.36 4.27 -11.17
C PHE A 125 2.68 3.97 -12.65
N CYS A 126 3.57 3.01 -12.89
CA CYS A 126 4.03 2.68 -14.24
C CYS A 126 3.95 1.16 -14.47
N ILE A 127 3.50 0.76 -15.66
CA ILE A 127 3.53 -0.62 -16.12
C ILE A 127 4.54 -0.72 -17.27
N GLN A 128 5.56 -1.54 -17.08
CA GLN A 128 6.60 -1.80 -18.07
C GLN A 128 6.54 -3.25 -18.53
N ARG A 129 6.67 -3.47 -19.84
CA ARG A 129 6.87 -4.82 -20.36
C ARG A 129 8.19 -5.42 -19.85
N ALA A 130 8.11 -6.59 -19.23
CA ALA A 130 9.28 -7.36 -18.85
C ALA A 130 9.84 -8.17 -20.04
N GLY A 131 11.17 -8.26 -20.13
CA GLY A 131 11.87 -9.00 -21.19
C GLY A 131 12.26 -8.16 -22.41
N VAL A 132 13.00 -8.76 -23.33
CA VAL A 132 13.48 -8.09 -24.55
C VAL A 132 12.42 -8.24 -25.66
N PRO A 133 11.97 -7.15 -26.29
CA PRO A 133 11.08 -7.23 -27.44
C PRO A 133 11.69 -8.12 -28.55
N GLY A 134 10.94 -9.13 -29.00
CA GLY A 134 11.37 -10.06 -30.06
C GLY A 134 12.05 -11.34 -29.57
N LEU A 135 12.37 -11.46 -28.28
CA LEU A 135 12.77 -12.72 -27.65
C LEU A 135 11.60 -13.17 -26.76
N GLU A 136 10.81 -14.11 -27.26
CA GLU A 136 9.71 -14.73 -26.51
C GLU A 136 10.25 -15.65 -25.41
N GLU A 137 10.89 -15.07 -24.40
CA GLU A 137 11.26 -15.83 -23.21
C GLU A 137 10.04 -16.07 -22.33
N HIS A 138 9.50 -17.28 -22.51
CA HIS A 138 8.72 -18.13 -21.61
C HIS A 138 7.76 -17.40 -20.66
N GLY A 139 6.45 -17.59 -20.91
CA GLY A 139 5.33 -17.18 -20.06
C GLY A 139 5.31 -17.76 -18.63
N ASP A 140 6.44 -18.30 -18.16
CA ASP A 140 6.64 -18.77 -16.81
C ASP A 140 7.18 -17.74 -15.84
N ARG A 141 7.81 -16.66 -16.35
CA ARG A 141 8.30 -15.56 -15.51
C ARG A 141 7.15 -14.95 -14.70
N LEU A 142 7.42 -14.63 -13.44
CA LEU A 142 6.48 -13.92 -12.57
C LEU A 142 6.57 -12.41 -12.84
N PRO A 143 5.50 -11.64 -12.59
CA PRO A 143 5.60 -10.20 -12.56
C PRO A 143 6.50 -9.79 -11.38
N THR A 144 7.25 -8.71 -11.57
CA THR A 144 8.13 -8.13 -10.55
C THR A 144 7.80 -6.66 -10.36
N SER A 145 8.22 -6.07 -9.25
CA SER A 145 8.00 -4.65 -8.97
C SER A 145 9.27 -3.94 -8.54
N ALA A 146 9.28 -2.62 -8.70
CA ALA A 146 10.25 -1.74 -8.08
C ALA A 146 9.47 -0.66 -7.33
N THR A 147 9.25 -0.88 -6.03
CA THR A 147 8.38 -0.04 -5.18
C THR A 147 8.84 1.40 -5.12
N CYS A 148 10.16 1.66 -5.09
CA CYS A 148 10.72 3.01 -5.14
C CYS A 148 10.30 3.81 -6.38
N MET A 149 9.90 3.14 -7.46
CA MET A 149 9.48 3.75 -8.72
C MET A 149 7.99 3.57 -9.00
N ASN A 150 7.21 3.01 -8.06
CA ASN A 150 5.83 2.59 -8.30
C ASN A 150 5.69 1.82 -9.62
N LEU A 151 6.60 0.88 -9.88
CA LEU A 151 6.73 0.21 -11.17
C LEU A 151 6.32 -1.26 -11.09
N LEU A 152 5.42 -1.68 -11.98
CA LEU A 152 5.11 -3.08 -12.26
C LEU A 152 5.80 -3.50 -13.56
N LYS A 153 6.68 -4.50 -13.48
CA LYS A 153 7.26 -5.18 -14.65
C LYS A 153 6.41 -6.41 -14.97
N LEU A 154 5.65 -6.32 -16.05
CA LEU A 154 4.67 -7.32 -16.46
C LEU A 154 5.18 -8.11 -17.68
N PRO A 155 5.40 -9.44 -17.56
CA PRO A 155 5.70 -10.29 -18.71
C PRO A 155 4.52 -10.36 -19.70
N PRO A 156 4.78 -10.59 -21.00
CA PRO A 156 3.74 -10.67 -22.04
C PRO A 156 2.98 -12.01 -21.98
N TYR A 157 2.11 -12.17 -20.98
CA TYR A 157 1.20 -13.31 -20.86
C TYR A 157 0.20 -13.36 -22.01
N ARG A 158 -0.16 -14.59 -22.42
CA ARG A 158 -1.04 -14.84 -23.58
C ARG A 158 -2.51 -14.97 -23.19
N THR A 159 -2.81 -15.33 -21.94
CA THR A 159 -4.18 -15.51 -21.47
C THR A 159 -4.42 -14.82 -20.14
N LYS A 160 -5.69 -14.49 -19.88
CA LYS A 160 -6.14 -13.86 -18.64
C LYS A 160 -5.90 -14.75 -17.43
N GLU A 161 -6.13 -16.06 -17.58
CA GLU A 161 -5.92 -17.05 -16.52
C GLU A 161 -4.45 -17.12 -16.12
N GLN A 162 -3.54 -17.12 -17.12
CA GLN A 162 -2.10 -17.11 -16.87
C GLN A 162 -1.68 -15.86 -16.10
N LEU A 163 -2.14 -14.68 -16.55
CA LEU A 163 -1.89 -13.41 -15.87
C LEU A 163 -2.39 -13.46 -14.43
N GLN A 164 -3.64 -13.89 -14.22
CA GLN A 164 -4.26 -13.98 -12.91
C GLN A 164 -3.50 -14.92 -11.98
N THR A 165 -3.16 -16.12 -12.42
CA THR A 165 -2.42 -17.10 -11.61
C THR A 165 -1.03 -16.58 -11.23
N LYS A 166 -0.27 -16.05 -12.19
CA LYS A 166 1.10 -15.56 -11.94
C LYS A 166 1.10 -14.30 -11.07
N LEU A 167 0.15 -13.39 -11.27
CA LEU A 167 0.01 -12.18 -10.46
C LEU A 167 -0.42 -12.51 -9.02
N LEU A 168 -1.42 -13.38 -8.85
CA LEU A 168 -1.84 -13.84 -7.52
C LEU A 168 -0.71 -14.53 -6.77
N TYR A 169 0.08 -15.34 -7.46
CA TYR A 169 1.28 -15.93 -6.88
C TYR A 169 2.22 -14.81 -6.39
N ALA A 170 2.65 -13.91 -7.28
CA ALA A 170 3.62 -12.87 -6.96
C ALA A 170 3.21 -11.98 -5.76
N ILE A 171 1.95 -11.55 -5.69
CA ILE A 171 1.48 -10.68 -4.60
C ILE A 171 1.27 -11.42 -3.26
N ASN A 172 1.16 -12.75 -3.29
CA ASN A 172 0.98 -13.58 -2.09
C ASN A 172 2.25 -14.33 -1.65
N SER A 173 3.30 -14.37 -2.47
CA SER A 173 4.54 -15.08 -2.15
C SER A 173 5.38 -14.47 -1.02
N GLU A 174 4.93 -13.37 -0.40
CA GLU A 174 5.65 -12.64 0.66
C GLU A 174 7.14 -12.42 0.36
N ALA A 175 7.53 -12.37 -0.92
CA ALA A 175 8.90 -12.17 -1.36
C ALA A 175 9.32 -10.71 -1.13
N GLY A 176 9.53 -10.36 0.14
CA GLY A 176 10.22 -9.15 0.53
C GLY A 176 11.69 -9.26 0.15
N PHE A 177 12.21 -8.23 -0.51
CA PHE A 177 13.64 -7.90 -0.67
C PHE A 177 14.64 -8.94 -1.24
N ASP A 178 14.25 -10.16 -1.62
CA ASP A 178 15.22 -11.25 -1.87
C ASP A 178 15.47 -11.65 -3.34
N LEU A 179 15.18 -10.78 -4.32
CA LEU A 179 15.53 -11.05 -5.73
C LEU A 179 16.04 -9.80 -6.46
N SER A 180 17.13 -9.22 -5.95
CA SER A 180 18.02 -8.33 -6.71
C SER A 180 19.41 -8.95 -6.80
#